data_AF-K1ZP57-F1
#
_entry.id   AF-K1ZP57-F1
#
_cell.length_a   1.000
_cell.length_b   1.000
_cell.length_c   1.000
_cell.angle_alpha   90.00
_cell.angle_beta   90.00
_cell.angle_gamma   90.00
#
_symmetry.space_group_name_H-M   'P 1'
#
loop_
_entity.id
_entity.type
_entity.pdbx_description
1 polymer ?
#
loop_
_entity_poly.entity_id
_entity_poly.type
_entity_poly.pdbx_seq_one_letter_code
_entity_poly.pdbx_strand_id
1 'polypeptide(L)'
;MYFGPSWRATEIKLFNPLLKFKVAPVPQLEGGNVGWASYWAEGVSAKSTNKREAWEFIKFLQVDENLVKLYSEASRTPGRILGEPYPKVSLASTLESDPIAGAYVKGAAYMRSFPMASRTFDNGLNDQIIKAYEDAINSVADGTSAKTALSTTAKNVASILGRFGIQ
;
A
#
# COMPACT_ATOMS: atom_id res chain seq x y z
N MET A 1 -0.46 -11.53 -16.97
CA MET A 1 0.20 -10.78 -15.88
C MET A 1 -0.80 -9.76 -15.35
N TYR A 2 -0.85 -9.54 -14.04
CA TYR A 2 -1.78 -8.60 -13.42
C TYR A 2 -1.02 -7.71 -12.45
N PHE A 3 -1.17 -6.39 -12.57
CA PHE A 3 -0.67 -5.43 -11.60
C PHE A 3 -1.81 -5.02 -10.70
N GLY A 4 -1.61 -5.15 -9.39
CA GLY A 4 -2.61 -4.71 -8.45
C GLY A 4 -2.14 -4.79 -7.01
N PRO A 5 -2.96 -4.26 -6.10
CA PRO A 5 -2.66 -4.24 -4.68
C PRO A 5 -2.77 -5.63 -4.07
N SER A 6 -2.20 -5.80 -2.87
CA SER A 6 -2.02 -7.10 -2.22
C SER A 6 -3.31 -7.90 -2.04
N TRP A 7 -4.44 -7.23 -1.74
CA TRP A 7 -5.73 -7.89 -1.54
C TRP A 7 -6.32 -8.53 -2.81
N ARG A 8 -5.85 -8.17 -4.01
CA ARG A 8 -6.31 -8.81 -5.26
C ARG A 8 -5.89 -10.27 -5.36
N ALA A 9 -4.77 -10.65 -4.75
CA ALA A 9 -4.35 -12.06 -4.68
C ALA A 9 -5.43 -12.93 -4.01
N THR A 10 -6.01 -12.42 -2.93
CA THR A 10 -7.13 -13.06 -2.22
C THR A 10 -8.36 -13.22 -3.12
N GLU A 11 -8.78 -12.16 -3.80
CA GLU A 11 -9.96 -12.21 -4.69
C GLU A 11 -9.75 -13.19 -5.86
N ILE A 12 -8.56 -13.18 -6.48
CA ILE A 12 -8.21 -14.12 -7.55
C ILE A 12 -8.32 -15.57 -7.07
N LYS A 13 -7.79 -15.87 -5.87
CA LYS A 13 -7.87 -17.23 -5.30
C LYS A 13 -9.30 -17.61 -4.92
N LEU A 14 -10.09 -16.66 -4.42
CA LEU A 14 -11.49 -16.88 -4.06
C LEU A 14 -12.34 -17.22 -5.29
N PHE A 15 -12.21 -16.44 -6.38
CA PHE A 15 -12.99 -16.64 -7.60
C PHE A 15 -12.48 -17.80 -8.46
N ASN A 16 -11.20 -18.16 -8.35
CA ASN A 16 -10.64 -19.32 -9.04
C ASN A 16 -9.69 -20.12 -8.14
N PRO A 17 -10.25 -20.99 -7.26
CA PRO A 17 -9.47 -21.74 -6.27
C PRO A 17 -8.43 -22.69 -6.88
N LEU A 18 -8.65 -23.15 -8.12
CA LEU A 18 -7.75 -24.07 -8.81
C LEU A 18 -6.64 -23.37 -9.58
N LEU A 19 -6.74 -22.04 -9.79
CA LEU A 19 -5.70 -21.27 -10.45
C LEU A 19 -4.41 -21.31 -9.64
N LYS A 20 -3.34 -21.77 -10.28
CA LYS A 20 -1.98 -21.70 -9.75
C LYS A 20 -1.37 -20.37 -10.17
N PHE A 21 -1.06 -19.51 -9.20
CA PHE A 21 -0.36 -18.26 -9.43
C PHE A 21 0.63 -18.00 -8.29
N LYS A 22 1.53 -17.06 -8.52
CA LYS A 22 2.44 -16.51 -7.51
C LYS A 22 2.43 -15.00 -7.59
N VAL A 23 2.80 -14.33 -6.50
CA VAL A 23 3.10 -12.90 -6.53
C VAL A 23 4.60 -12.74 -6.76
N ALA A 24 4.98 -11.81 -7.62
CA ALA A 24 6.37 -11.48 -7.91
C ALA A 24 6.60 -9.97 -7.71
N PRO A 25 7.83 -9.54 -7.40
CA PRO A 25 8.19 -8.13 -7.40
C PRO A 25 7.84 -7.46 -8.74
N VAL A 26 7.44 -6.20 -8.69
CA VAL A 26 7.16 -5.40 -9.89
C VAL A 26 8.45 -5.27 -10.70
N PRO A 27 8.43 -5.52 -12.03
CA PRO A 27 9.59 -5.31 -12.90
C PRO A 27 10.16 -3.89 -12.74
N GLN A 28 11.48 -3.78 -12.68
CA GLN A 28 12.20 -2.52 -12.52
C GLN A 28 12.90 -2.16 -13.83
N LEU A 29 13.01 -0.86 -14.10
CA LEU A 29 13.84 -0.35 -15.21
C LEU A 29 15.30 -0.27 -14.76
N GLU A 30 16.22 -0.17 -15.71
CA GLU A 30 17.63 0.07 -15.41
C GLU A 30 17.80 1.41 -14.67
N GLY A 31 18.73 1.46 -13.71
CA GLY A 31 19.08 2.68 -12.97
C GLY A 31 18.47 2.81 -11.57
N GLY A 32 17.65 1.87 -11.10
CA GLY A 32 17.25 1.83 -9.69
C GLY A 32 16.02 0.98 -9.38
N ASN A 33 15.69 0.91 -8.09
CA ASN A 33 14.47 0.27 -7.61
C ASN A 33 13.49 1.33 -7.11
N VAL A 34 12.30 1.37 -7.70
CA VAL A 34 11.18 2.20 -7.25
C VAL A 34 10.05 1.30 -6.79
N GLY A 35 9.56 1.56 -5.59
CA GLY A 35 8.41 0.88 -5.02
C GLY A 35 7.48 1.87 -4.35
N TRP A 36 6.19 1.61 -4.45
CA TRP A 36 5.16 2.39 -3.75
C TRP A 36 4.56 1.56 -2.63
N ALA A 37 4.40 2.16 -1.46
CA ALA A 37 3.72 1.56 -0.32
C ALA A 37 2.61 2.47 0.21
N SER A 38 1.46 1.85 0.49
CA SER A 38 0.38 2.42 1.30
C SER A 38 0.29 1.68 2.62
N TYR A 39 -0.02 2.39 3.70
CA TYR A 39 -0.09 1.82 5.04
C TYR A 39 -1.46 2.06 5.65
N TRP A 40 -1.96 1.05 6.35
CA TRP A 40 -2.99 1.24 7.36
C TRP A 40 -2.30 1.60 8.67
N ALA A 41 -2.84 2.56 9.39
CA ALA A 41 -2.32 3.01 10.67
C ALA A 41 -3.39 2.92 11.74
N GLU A 42 -3.01 2.42 12.91
CA GLU A 42 -3.88 2.39 14.08
C GLU A 42 -3.76 3.71 14.84
N GLY A 43 -4.91 4.27 15.23
CA GLY A 43 -4.98 5.56 15.91
C GLY A 43 -5.96 5.54 17.08
N VAL A 44 -5.60 6.25 18.16
CA VAL A 44 -6.49 6.46 19.31
C VAL A 44 -7.16 7.82 19.20
N SER A 45 -8.49 7.84 19.27
CA SER A 45 -9.26 9.09 19.26
C SER A 45 -8.85 10.02 20.40
N ALA A 46 -8.55 11.28 20.06
CA ALA A 46 -8.29 12.34 21.04
C ALA A 46 -9.48 12.61 21.98
N LYS A 47 -10.68 12.15 21.63
CA LYS A 47 -11.89 12.28 22.46
C LYS A 47 -12.17 11.06 23.35
N SER A 48 -11.41 9.97 23.20
CA SER A 48 -11.62 8.77 24.03
C SER A 48 -11.41 9.08 25.52
N THR A 49 -12.24 8.49 26.39
CA THR A 49 -12.04 8.51 27.84
C THR A 49 -11.05 7.45 28.31
N ASN A 50 -10.77 6.43 27.49
CA ASN A 50 -9.88 5.28 27.78
C ASN A 50 -8.59 5.33 26.94
N LYS A 51 -7.98 6.51 26.80
CA LYS A 51 -6.83 6.70 25.90
C LYS A 51 -5.64 5.83 26.26
N ARG A 52 -5.36 5.70 27.56
CA ARG A 52 -4.20 4.96 28.06
C ARG A 52 -4.34 3.48 27.74
N GLU A 53 -5.48 2.90 28.08
CA GLU A 53 -5.81 1.49 27.87
C GLU A 53 -5.84 1.16 26.38
N ALA A 54 -6.35 2.07 25.54
CA ALA A 54 -6.31 1.92 24.08
C ALA A 54 -4.87 1.88 23.54
N TRP A 55 -3.98 2.74 24.04
CA TRP A 55 -2.57 2.71 23.66
C TRP A 55 -1.83 1.49 24.21
N GLU A 56 -2.15 1.04 25.42
CA GLU A 56 -1.63 -0.23 25.98
C GLU A 56 -2.06 -1.43 25.12
N PHE A 57 -3.31 -1.43 24.66
CA PHE A 57 -3.80 -2.46 23.75
C PHE A 57 -3.07 -2.44 22.41
N ILE A 58 -2.89 -1.27 21.78
CA ILE A 58 -2.11 -1.16 20.54
C ILE A 58 -0.68 -1.66 20.76
N LYS A 59 -0.02 -1.29 21.87
CA LYS A 59 1.32 -1.79 22.21
C LYS A 59 1.34 -3.31 22.37
N PHE A 60 0.32 -3.88 23.00
CA PHE A 60 0.16 -5.33 23.12
C PHE A 60 0.05 -5.99 21.73
N LEU A 61 -0.76 -5.45 20.81
CA LEU A 61 -0.85 -5.97 19.43
C LEU A 61 0.49 -5.94 18.68
N GLN A 62 1.37 -5.00 19.02
CA GLN A 62 2.69 -4.88 18.43
C GLN A 62 3.75 -5.81 19.02
N VAL A 63 3.44 -6.66 19.99
CA VAL A 63 4.38 -7.71 20.45
C VAL A 63 4.59 -8.74 19.33
N ASP A 64 5.83 -9.21 19.12
CA ASP A 64 6.18 -10.08 17.97
C ASP A 64 5.29 -11.33 17.88
N GLU A 65 5.06 -12.00 19.01
CA GLU A 65 4.17 -13.17 19.08
C GLU A 65 2.73 -12.82 18.67
N ASN A 66 2.22 -11.67 19.09
CA ASN A 66 0.87 -11.22 18.75
C ASN A 66 0.75 -10.86 17.27
N LEU A 67 1.77 -10.21 16.69
CA LEU A 67 1.81 -9.94 15.25
C LEU A 67 1.77 -11.25 14.45
N VAL A 68 2.61 -12.22 14.80
CA VAL A 68 2.65 -13.54 14.15
C VAL A 68 1.31 -14.27 14.29
N LYS A 69 0.70 -14.22 15.47
CA LYS A 69 -0.62 -14.80 15.73
C LYS A 69 -1.70 -14.14 14.87
N LEU A 70 -1.75 -12.80 14.85
CA LEU A 70 -2.73 -12.05 14.05
C LEU A 70 -2.61 -12.38 12.56
N TYR A 71 -1.39 -12.42 12.02
CA TYR A 71 -1.15 -12.80 10.62
C TYR A 71 -1.66 -14.22 10.33
N SER A 72 -1.34 -15.16 11.22
CA SER A 72 -1.70 -16.57 11.07
C SER A 72 -3.22 -16.79 11.11
N GLU A 73 -3.91 -16.17 12.07
CA GLU A 73 -5.37 -16.26 12.19
C GLU A 73 -6.08 -15.52 11.04
N ALA A 74 -5.59 -14.35 10.63
CA ALA A 74 -6.13 -13.64 9.49
C ALA A 74 -6.04 -14.47 8.20
N SER A 75 -4.92 -15.19 8.00
CA SER A 75 -4.71 -16.08 6.85
C SER A 75 -5.60 -17.33 6.84
N ARG A 76 -6.22 -17.67 7.97
CA ARG A 76 -7.18 -18.80 8.10
C ARG A 76 -8.62 -18.39 7.83
N THR A 77 -8.90 -17.08 7.82
CA THR A 77 -10.24 -16.56 7.55
C THR A 77 -10.67 -16.96 6.12
N PRO A 78 -11.85 -17.56 5.93
CA PRO A 78 -12.36 -17.87 4.60
C PRO A 78 -12.35 -16.62 3.71
N GLY A 79 -11.74 -16.74 2.53
CA GLY A 79 -11.59 -15.61 1.63
C GLY A 79 -10.52 -14.61 2.05
N ARG A 80 -9.53 -15.00 2.85
CA ARG A 80 -8.23 -14.33 3.01
C ARG A 80 -7.12 -15.34 2.82
N ILE A 81 -6.13 -15.02 1.99
CA ILE A 81 -4.97 -15.90 1.73
C ILE A 81 -3.66 -15.35 2.29
N LEU A 82 -3.72 -14.16 2.89
CA LEU A 82 -2.63 -13.52 3.59
C LEU A 82 -3.17 -12.75 4.79
N GLY A 83 -2.38 -12.74 5.87
CA GLY A 83 -2.52 -11.77 6.95
C GLY A 83 -1.87 -10.45 6.58
N GLU A 84 -1.94 -9.50 7.51
CA GLU A 84 -1.27 -8.20 7.36
C GLU A 84 0.24 -8.37 7.56
N PRO A 85 1.09 -8.10 6.56
CA PRO A 85 2.53 -8.18 6.72
C PRO A 85 3.00 -7.32 7.90
N TYR A 86 3.98 -7.82 8.65
CA TYR A 86 4.40 -7.20 9.90
C TYR A 86 4.98 -5.80 9.69
N PRO A 87 4.68 -4.84 10.59
CA PRO A 87 5.27 -3.49 10.52
C PRO A 87 6.72 -3.44 11.04
N LYS A 88 7.34 -4.59 11.39
CA LYS A 88 8.66 -4.69 12.00
C LYS A 88 9.69 -5.27 11.05
N VAL A 89 10.77 -4.53 10.83
CA VAL A 89 11.92 -4.98 10.02
C VAL A 89 12.53 -6.26 10.58
N SER A 90 12.58 -6.42 11.90
CA SER A 90 13.11 -7.63 12.56
C SER A 90 12.36 -8.92 12.21
N LEU A 91 11.09 -8.80 11.78
CA LEU A 91 10.26 -9.94 11.38
C LEU A 91 10.22 -10.15 9.87
N ALA A 92 10.86 -9.30 9.07
CA ALA A 92 10.79 -9.36 7.60
C ALA A 92 11.22 -10.72 7.05
N SER A 93 12.37 -11.24 7.50
CA SER A 93 12.92 -12.53 7.05
C SER A 93 11.98 -13.72 7.26
N THR A 94 11.06 -13.63 8.23
CA THR A 94 10.08 -14.68 8.51
C THR A 94 9.00 -14.84 7.42
N LEU A 95 8.83 -13.84 6.55
CA LEU A 95 7.85 -13.84 5.45
C LEU A 95 8.49 -13.82 4.05
N GLU A 96 9.81 -13.70 3.93
CA GLU A 96 10.49 -13.52 2.63
C GLU A 96 10.33 -14.71 1.68
N SER A 97 10.16 -15.93 2.22
CA SER A 97 9.94 -17.14 1.43
C SER A 97 8.47 -17.43 1.13
N ASP A 98 7.53 -16.62 1.67
CA ASP A 98 6.11 -16.80 1.41
C ASP A 98 5.79 -16.53 -0.08
N PRO A 99 5.05 -17.43 -0.77
CA PRO A 99 4.77 -17.33 -2.21
C PRO A 99 3.87 -16.14 -2.60
N ILE A 100 3.21 -15.52 -1.62
CA ILE A 100 2.35 -14.35 -1.78
C ILE A 100 2.98 -13.14 -1.08
N ALA A 101 3.23 -13.22 0.22
CA ALA A 101 3.70 -12.11 1.04
C ALA A 101 5.17 -11.73 0.77
N GLY A 102 6.01 -12.70 0.37
CA GLY A 102 7.44 -12.49 0.20
C GLY A 102 7.80 -11.45 -0.85
N ALA A 103 6.97 -11.31 -1.89
CA ALA A 103 7.15 -10.28 -2.92
C ALA A 103 7.00 -8.84 -2.35
N TYR A 104 6.10 -8.64 -1.39
CA TYR A 104 5.89 -7.32 -0.77
C TYR A 104 7.01 -7.02 0.23
N VAL A 105 7.39 -8.00 1.05
CA VAL A 105 8.39 -7.83 2.12
C VAL A 105 9.79 -7.56 1.55
N LYS A 106 10.19 -8.27 0.48
CA LYS A 106 11.47 -8.03 -0.20
C LYS A 106 11.61 -6.62 -0.76
N GLY A 107 10.50 -6.02 -1.19
CA GLY A 107 10.48 -4.66 -1.72
C GLY A 107 10.41 -3.58 -0.65
N ALA A 108 9.94 -3.90 0.56
CA ALA A 108 9.55 -2.92 1.56
C ALA A 108 10.67 -1.93 1.95
N ALA A 109 11.93 -2.39 1.98
CA ALA A 109 13.07 -1.57 2.38
C ALA A 109 13.31 -0.33 1.48
N TYR A 110 12.92 -0.40 0.20
CA TYR A 110 13.10 0.70 -0.75
C TYR A 110 11.78 1.35 -1.18
N MET A 111 10.63 0.85 -0.72
CA MET A 111 9.35 1.47 -1.03
C MET A 111 9.24 2.85 -0.38
N ARG A 112 8.47 3.73 -1.04
CA ARG A 112 8.12 5.06 -0.53
C ARG A 112 6.62 5.25 -0.59
N SER A 113 6.07 5.93 0.41
CA SER A 113 4.69 6.42 0.33
C SER A 113 4.66 7.80 -0.34
N PHE A 114 3.52 8.08 -0.94
CA PHE A 114 3.15 9.40 -1.46
C PHE A 114 1.62 9.51 -1.28
N PRO A 115 1.02 10.72 -1.25
CA PRO A 115 -0.43 10.89 -1.12
C PRO A 115 -1.18 10.40 -2.37
N MET A 116 -1.17 9.09 -2.59
CA MET A 116 -1.83 8.36 -3.66
C MET A 116 -2.47 7.07 -3.12
N ALA A 117 -2.69 7.00 -1.81
CA ALA A 117 -3.43 5.89 -1.23
C ALA A 117 -4.85 5.93 -1.77
N SER A 118 -5.26 4.89 -2.49
CA SER A 118 -6.64 4.76 -2.97
C SER A 118 -7.58 4.39 -1.81
N ARG A 119 -8.87 4.69 -1.97
CA ARG A 119 -9.93 4.37 -0.99
C ARG A 119 -9.74 5.07 0.37
N THR A 120 -9.09 6.24 0.39
CA THR A 120 -9.11 7.12 1.56
C THR A 120 -10.46 7.83 1.71
N PHE A 121 -11.21 7.95 0.60
CA PHE A 121 -12.49 8.67 0.53
C PHE A 121 -12.36 10.10 1.09
N ASP A 122 -11.19 10.73 0.86
CA ASP A 122 -10.87 12.01 1.46
C ASP A 122 -11.45 13.20 0.68
N ASN A 123 -11.86 13.01 -0.59
CA ASN A 123 -12.17 14.09 -1.53
C ASN A 123 -11.11 15.21 -1.47
N GLY A 124 -9.88 14.82 -1.16
CA GLY A 124 -8.86 15.64 -0.55
C GLY A 124 -7.51 15.36 -1.16
N LEU A 125 -6.49 15.26 -0.33
CA LEU A 125 -5.11 15.21 -0.82
C LEU A 125 -4.86 13.99 -1.72
N ASN A 126 -5.27 12.77 -1.31
CA ASN A 126 -4.99 11.59 -2.13
C ASN A 126 -5.82 11.59 -3.41
N ASP A 127 -7.12 11.86 -3.32
CA ASP A 127 -8.01 11.82 -4.48
C ASP A 127 -7.59 12.86 -5.53
N GLN A 128 -7.16 14.05 -5.13
CA GLN A 128 -6.71 15.10 -6.05
C GLN A 128 -5.36 14.78 -6.70
N ILE A 129 -4.41 14.21 -5.96
CA ILE A 129 -3.12 13.78 -6.53
C ILE A 129 -3.35 12.62 -7.51
N ILE A 130 -4.16 11.63 -7.15
CA ILE A 130 -4.54 10.52 -8.04
C ILE A 130 -5.14 11.08 -9.34
N LYS A 131 -6.07 12.03 -9.24
CA LYS A 131 -6.69 12.65 -10.40
C LYS A 131 -5.66 13.37 -11.30
N ALA A 132 -4.69 14.08 -10.72
CA ALA A 132 -3.65 14.75 -11.50
C ALA A 132 -2.77 13.79 -12.31
N TYR A 133 -2.51 12.57 -11.80
CA TYR A 133 -1.80 11.52 -12.55
C TYR A 133 -2.69 10.78 -13.54
N GLU A 134 -3.96 10.54 -13.19
CA GLU A 134 -4.97 9.98 -14.11
C GLU A 134 -5.10 10.85 -15.36
N ASP A 135 -5.23 12.17 -15.19
CA ASP A 135 -5.33 13.13 -16.30
C ASP A 135 -4.07 13.12 -17.17
N ALA A 136 -2.89 12.92 -16.57
CA ALA A 136 -1.63 12.80 -17.29
C ALA A 136 -1.62 11.56 -18.20
N ILE A 137 -2.03 10.41 -17.66
CA ILE A 137 -2.09 9.13 -18.38
C ILE A 137 -3.08 9.23 -19.54
N ASN A 138 -4.29 9.75 -19.29
CA ASN A 138 -5.31 9.93 -20.31
C ASN A 138 -4.85 10.90 -21.41
N SER A 139 -4.25 12.03 -21.04
CA SER A 139 -3.71 13.00 -21.99
C SER A 139 -2.63 12.42 -22.91
N VAL A 140 -1.76 11.55 -22.37
CA VAL A 140 -0.76 10.83 -23.18
C VAL A 140 -1.43 9.82 -24.11
N ALA A 141 -2.45 9.09 -23.63
CA ALA A 141 -3.23 8.19 -24.47
C ALA A 141 -3.94 8.91 -25.63
N ASP A 142 -4.33 10.17 -25.42
CA ASP A 142 -4.94 11.04 -26.44
C ASP A 142 -3.92 11.75 -27.35
N GLY A 143 -2.63 11.41 -27.24
CA GLY A 143 -1.58 11.87 -28.15
C GLY A 143 -0.71 13.04 -27.64
N THR A 144 -0.89 13.48 -26.39
CA THR A 144 0.01 14.46 -25.78
C THR A 144 1.37 13.83 -25.47
N SER A 145 2.47 14.55 -25.67
CA SER A 145 3.79 14.03 -25.29
C SER A 145 3.89 13.80 -23.78
N ALA A 146 4.54 12.72 -23.36
CA ALA A 146 4.75 12.43 -21.94
C ALA A 146 5.44 13.58 -21.18
N LYS A 147 6.37 14.29 -21.84
CA LYS A 147 7.05 15.46 -21.26
C LYS A 147 6.06 16.60 -20.96
N THR A 148 5.16 16.89 -21.89
CA THR A 148 4.14 17.93 -21.71
C THR A 148 3.15 17.53 -20.61
N ALA A 149 2.64 16.30 -20.65
CA ALA A 149 1.72 15.79 -19.64
C ALA A 149 2.32 15.87 -18.23
N LEU A 150 3.56 15.38 -18.05
CA LEU A 150 4.25 15.44 -16.76
C LEU A 150 4.59 16.86 -16.31
N SER A 151 4.90 17.78 -17.24
CA SER A 151 5.09 19.19 -16.88
C SER A 151 3.81 19.84 -16.35
N THR A 152 2.64 19.46 -16.87
CA THR A 152 1.34 19.92 -16.36
C THR A 152 1.04 19.28 -15.01
N THR A 153 1.22 17.96 -14.89
CA THR A 153 1.03 17.22 -13.64
C THR A 153 1.90 17.78 -12.52
N ALA A 154 3.17 18.10 -12.78
CA ALA A 154 4.06 18.69 -11.78
C ALA A 154 3.51 20.01 -11.21
N LYS A 155 2.97 20.89 -12.08
CA LYS A 155 2.34 22.15 -11.64
C LYS A 155 1.08 21.88 -10.82
N ASN A 156 0.25 20.93 -11.26
CA ASN A 156 -0.98 20.56 -10.56
C ASN A 156 -0.66 19.98 -9.17
N VAL A 157 0.30 19.06 -9.09
CA VAL A 157 0.77 18.47 -7.83
C VAL A 157 1.30 19.55 -6.88
N ALA A 158 2.15 20.46 -7.36
CA ALA A 158 2.65 21.56 -6.54
C ALA A 158 1.51 22.46 -5.99
N SER A 159 0.52 22.77 -6.83
CA SER A 159 -0.67 23.53 -6.42
C SER A 159 -1.53 22.77 -5.40
N ILE A 160 -1.71 21.45 -5.59
CA ILE A 160 -2.42 20.59 -4.63
C ILE A 160 -1.68 20.61 -3.29
N LEU A 161 -0.39 20.27 -3.26
CA LEU A 161 0.41 20.23 -2.04
C LEU A 161 0.40 21.58 -1.31
N GLY A 162 0.54 22.69 -2.04
CA GLY A 162 0.47 24.03 -1.47
C GLY A 162 -0.85 24.35 -0.76
N ARG A 163 -1.99 23.89 -1.29
CA ARG A 163 -3.31 24.06 -0.63
C ARG A 163 -3.46 23.27 0.66
N PHE A 164 -2.68 22.19 0.82
CA PHE A 164 -2.63 21.39 2.05
C PHE A 164 -1.46 21.79 2.97
N GLY A 165 -0.72 22.87 2.65
CA GLY A 165 0.41 23.33 3.45
C GLY A 165 1.62 22.40 3.42
N ILE A 166 1.72 21.54 2.41
CA ILE A 166 2.85 20.63 2.20
C ILE A 166 3.79 21.31 1.20
N GLN A 167 5.03 21.57 1.63
CA GLN A 167 6.09 22.16 0.81
C GLN A 167 7.10 21.11 0.37
#